data_AF-A0A924Y9Y4-F1
#
_entry.id   AF-A0A924Y9Y4-F1
#
_cell.length_a   1.000
_cell.length_b   1.000
_cell.length_c   1.000
_cell.angle_alpha   90.00
_cell.angle_beta   90.00
_cell.angle_gamma   90.00
#
_symmetry.space_group_name_H-M   'P 1'
#
loop_
_entity.id
_entity.type
_entity.pdbx_description
1 polymer ?
#
loop_
_entity_poly.entity_id
_entity_poly.type
_entity_poly.pdbx_seq_one_letter_code
_entity_poly.pdbx_strand_id
1 'polypeptide(L)'
;MTVLSRVVTARLIAVFATLNIVTVINTGSAMAQTASRDPWVRPFSADSIWNTSLGSNATYVNANLLDAAIGGAQEVDWLIRVNPGDPWRQTFFPGFDTQRRRSDGTTESWIGWTQIPDSLIIPDVQGTPGQFGYEAPNACSALLQPDGYSLIQWQPTTRLASDGPLWGY
;
A
#
# COMPACT_ATOMS: atom_id res chain seq x y z
N MET A 1 27.98 43.80 68.87
CA MET A 1 28.71 44.46 67.77
C MET A 1 29.89 43.57 67.40
N THR A 2 29.68 42.67 66.42
CA THR A 2 30.31 42.67 65.08
C THR A 2 31.75 42.12 65.17
N VAL A 3 32.11 40.98 64.58
CA VAL A 3 32.24 40.79 63.12
C VAL A 3 32.01 39.33 62.70
N LEU A 4 31.26 39.21 61.60
CA LEU A 4 30.95 38.04 60.80
C LEU A 4 32.15 37.47 60.01
N SER A 5 32.00 36.19 59.67
CA SER A 5 32.46 35.55 58.43
C SER A 5 33.95 35.21 58.32
N ARG A 6 34.24 33.93 58.08
CA ARG A 6 34.93 33.49 56.86
C ARG A 6 34.92 31.97 56.72
N VAL A 7 34.31 31.54 55.62
CA VAL A 7 34.78 30.45 54.76
C VAL A 7 34.50 29.02 55.27
N VAL A 8 33.27 28.59 55.00
CA VAL A 8 33.01 27.35 54.27
C VAL A 8 34.06 27.24 53.16
N THR A 9 35.00 26.29 53.27
CA THR A 9 35.70 25.55 52.19
C THR A 9 37.04 25.02 52.73
N ALA A 10 37.04 23.81 53.28
CA ALA A 10 38.21 22.93 53.25
C ALA A 10 37.72 21.57 52.74
N ARG A 11 37.85 21.41 51.42
CA ARG A 11 37.55 20.17 50.69
C ARG A 11 38.62 19.11 50.97
N LEU A 12 38.24 17.86 50.68
CA LEU A 12 39.08 16.71 50.27
C LEU A 12 39.60 15.79 51.37
N ILE A 13 38.93 14.64 51.51
CA ILE A 13 39.46 13.25 51.35
C ILE A 13 38.50 12.31 52.12
N ALA A 14 38.26 11.12 51.57
CA ALA A 14 37.38 10.05 52.06
C ALA A 14 35.89 10.09 51.62
N VAL A 15 35.65 10.33 50.33
CA VAL A 15 34.45 9.83 49.63
C VAL A 15 34.91 8.75 48.63
N PHE A 16 35.38 7.61 49.14
CA PHE A 16 35.64 6.33 48.45
C PHE A 16 35.83 5.33 49.59
N ALA A 17 35.16 4.19 49.75
CA ALA A 17 34.36 3.31 48.91
C ALA A 17 33.30 2.70 49.86
N THR A 18 32.08 2.37 49.46
CA THR A 18 31.79 1.19 48.64
C THR A 18 30.35 1.32 48.12
N LEU A 19 30.18 1.82 46.91
CA LEU A 19 28.96 1.62 46.15
C LEU A 19 29.20 0.38 45.28
N ASN A 20 28.63 -0.76 45.68
CA ASN A 20 28.59 -1.97 44.85
C ASN A 20 27.68 -1.69 43.65
N ILE A 21 28.25 -1.16 42.57
CA ILE A 21 27.57 -1.09 41.28
C ILE A 21 27.66 -2.50 40.68
N VAL A 22 26.63 -3.30 40.94
CA VAL A 22 26.37 -4.52 40.18
C VAL A 22 25.86 -4.08 38.81
N THR A 23 26.78 -3.84 37.88
CA THR A 23 26.43 -3.68 36.47
C THR A 23 26.05 -5.06 35.94
N VAL A 24 24.76 -5.41 36.02
CA VAL A 24 24.22 -6.53 35.25
C VAL A 24 24.33 -6.14 33.79
N ILE A 25 25.36 -6.61 33.11
CA ILE A 25 25.42 -6.58 31.65
C ILE A 25 24.34 -7.55 31.20
N ASN A 26 23.13 -7.02 31.01
CA ASN A 26 22.06 -7.72 30.32
C ASN A 26 22.49 -7.82 28.86
N THR A 27 23.31 -8.82 28.53
CA THR A 27 23.46 -9.29 27.16
C THR A 27 22.14 -9.94 26.78
N GLY A 28 21.13 -9.10 26.58
CA GLY A 28 19.93 -9.48 25.86
C GLY A 28 20.42 -9.88 24.48
N SER A 29 20.54 -11.19 24.27
CA SER A 29 20.50 -11.75 22.93
C SER A 29 19.26 -11.17 22.30
N ALA A 30 19.44 -10.14 21.45
CA ALA A 30 18.39 -9.68 20.58
C ALA A 30 18.08 -10.88 19.70
N MET A 31 17.12 -11.71 20.12
CA MET A 31 16.47 -12.63 19.22
C MET A 31 16.04 -11.75 18.06
N ALA A 32 16.70 -11.93 16.91
CA ALA A 32 16.29 -11.27 15.69
C ALA A 32 14.82 -11.65 15.52
N GLN A 33 13.93 -10.74 15.89
CA GLN A 33 12.52 -10.90 15.69
C GLN A 33 12.40 -11.02 14.18
N THR A 34 12.20 -12.24 13.68
CA THR A 34 11.91 -12.49 12.28
C THR A 34 10.83 -11.49 11.91
N ALA A 35 11.19 -10.53 11.06
CA ALA A 35 10.29 -9.46 10.69
C ALA A 35 8.96 -10.09 10.28
N SER A 36 7.88 -9.68 10.96
CA SER A 36 6.53 -10.14 10.61
C SER A 36 6.34 -9.91 9.11
N ARG A 37 5.96 -10.96 8.38
CA ARG A 37 5.73 -10.90 6.93
C ARG A 37 4.56 -9.96 6.66
N ASP A 38 4.75 -8.96 5.79
CA ASP A 38 3.64 -8.14 5.31
C ASP A 38 2.73 -8.98 4.38
N PRO A 39 1.49 -9.30 4.79
CA PRO A 39 0.57 -10.07 3.96
C PRO A 39 0.17 -9.34 2.67
N TRP A 40 0.30 -8.01 2.61
CA TRP A 40 0.01 -7.24 1.40
C TRP A 40 1.02 -7.53 0.29
N VAL A 41 2.30 -7.58 0.64
CA VAL A 41 3.40 -7.83 -0.30
C VAL A 41 3.63 -9.33 -0.49
N ARG A 42 3.30 -10.15 0.51
CA ARG A 42 3.51 -11.60 0.51
C ARG A 42 2.27 -12.28 1.09
N PRO A 43 1.21 -12.48 0.30
CA PRO A 43 -0.07 -13.00 0.81
C PRO A 43 0.03 -14.46 1.28
N PHE A 44 0.89 -15.26 0.68
CA PHE A 44 1.07 -16.67 1.03
C PHE A 44 2.18 -16.91 2.06
N SER A 45 2.09 -17.98 2.84
CA SER A 45 3.13 -18.33 3.80
C SER A 45 4.47 -18.61 3.08
N ALA A 46 5.59 -18.55 3.80
CA ALA A 46 6.91 -18.76 3.19
C ALA A 46 7.11 -20.20 2.65
N ASP A 47 6.37 -21.15 3.22
CA ASP A 47 6.29 -22.55 2.81
C ASP A 47 5.17 -22.84 1.80
N SER A 48 4.42 -21.82 1.37
CA SER A 48 3.41 -21.99 0.33
C SER A 48 4.06 -22.21 -1.03
N ILE A 49 3.47 -23.10 -1.84
CA ILE A 49 3.87 -23.30 -3.24
C ILE A 49 3.84 -21.99 -4.05
N TRP A 50 2.94 -21.06 -3.69
CA TRP A 50 2.80 -19.76 -4.36
C TRP A 50 3.92 -18.76 -4.02
N ASN A 51 4.69 -19.02 -2.96
CA ASN A 51 5.86 -18.23 -2.58
C ASN A 51 7.17 -19.04 -2.67
N THR A 52 7.10 -20.26 -3.19
CA THR A 52 8.29 -21.10 -3.40
C THR A 52 8.99 -20.61 -4.67
N SER A 53 10.14 -19.93 -4.52
CA SER A 53 10.95 -19.55 -5.67
C SER A 53 11.42 -20.82 -6.39
N LEU A 54 11.31 -20.84 -7.73
CA LEU A 54 11.83 -21.94 -8.55
C LEU A 54 13.37 -22.12 -8.41
N GLY A 55 14.06 -21.09 -7.91
CA GLY A 55 15.51 -21.08 -7.69
C GLY A 55 16.28 -20.73 -8.97
N SER A 56 17.53 -20.26 -8.81
CA SER A 56 18.38 -19.86 -9.95
C SER A 56 18.80 -21.02 -10.86
N ASN A 57 18.67 -22.26 -10.38
CA ASN A 57 19.00 -23.48 -11.12
C ASN A 57 17.79 -24.12 -11.80
N ALA A 58 16.64 -23.44 -11.80
CA ALA A 58 15.45 -23.92 -12.49
C ALA A 58 15.72 -24.05 -14.00
N THR A 59 15.32 -25.19 -14.57
CA THR A 59 15.28 -25.35 -16.02
C THR A 59 13.91 -24.94 -16.53
N TYR A 60 13.85 -23.81 -17.23
CA TYR A 60 12.63 -23.37 -17.90
C TYR A 60 12.45 -24.17 -19.18
N VAL A 61 11.30 -24.82 -19.32
CA VAL A 61 10.89 -25.53 -20.54
C VAL A 61 9.72 -24.82 -21.19
N ASN A 62 9.57 -24.96 -22.51
CA ASN A 62 8.44 -24.36 -23.21
C ASN A 62 7.13 -24.98 -22.70
N ALA A 63 6.20 -24.13 -22.27
CA ALA A 63 4.89 -24.56 -21.78
C ALA A 63 3.97 -25.04 -22.92
N ASN A 64 4.35 -24.84 -24.20
CA ASN A 64 3.57 -25.17 -25.38
C ASN A 64 2.12 -24.65 -25.30
N LEU A 65 1.94 -23.52 -24.59
CA LEU A 65 0.67 -22.82 -24.59
C LEU A 65 0.46 -22.29 -26.00
N LEU A 66 -0.69 -22.63 -26.59
CA LEU A 66 -1.07 -22.10 -27.88
C LEU A 66 -1.17 -20.58 -27.77
N ASP A 67 -0.75 -19.86 -28.81
CA ASP A 67 -1.12 -18.46 -28.94
C ASP A 67 -2.64 -18.36 -28.82
N ALA A 68 -3.10 -17.41 -28.01
CA ALA A 68 -4.52 -17.14 -27.88
C ALA A 68 -5.07 -16.85 -29.28
N ALA A 69 -5.96 -17.73 -29.78
CA ALA A 69 -6.52 -17.64 -31.13
C ALA A 69 -7.24 -16.30 -31.40
N ILE A 70 -7.56 -15.55 -30.34
CA ILE A 70 -8.05 -14.18 -30.35
C ILE A 70 -7.26 -13.42 -29.27
N GLY A 71 -6.70 -12.27 -29.66
CA GLY A 71 -5.70 -11.51 -28.91
C GLY A 71 -6.02 -11.34 -27.42
N GLY A 72 -5.21 -11.98 -26.58
CA GLY A 72 -5.07 -11.59 -25.19
C GLY A 72 -4.19 -10.35 -25.11
N ALA A 73 -4.76 -9.24 -24.65
CA ALA A 73 -3.98 -8.06 -24.28
C ALA A 73 -3.59 -8.19 -22.80
N GLN A 74 -2.33 -7.84 -22.48
CA GLN A 74 -1.94 -7.62 -21.10
C GLN A 74 -2.37 -6.21 -20.70
N GLU A 75 -2.97 -6.09 -19.52
CA GLU A 75 -3.44 -4.82 -18.98
C GLU A 75 -2.87 -4.60 -17.58
N VAL A 76 -2.82 -3.34 -17.16
CA VAL A 76 -2.39 -2.97 -15.82
C VAL A 76 -3.57 -3.07 -14.87
N ASP A 77 -3.40 -3.90 -13.85
CA ASP A 77 -4.32 -4.01 -12.71
C ASP A 77 -3.79 -3.20 -11.52
N TRP A 78 -4.70 -2.48 -10.86
CA TRP A 78 -4.38 -1.58 -9.76
C TRP A 78 -4.76 -2.21 -8.42
N LEU A 79 -3.76 -2.68 -7.68
CA LEU A 79 -3.94 -3.17 -6.32
C LEU A 79 -3.61 -2.06 -5.31
N ILE A 80 -4.63 -1.56 -4.62
CA ILE A 80 -4.55 -0.34 -3.81
C ILE A 80 -4.83 -0.68 -2.35
N ARG A 81 -3.97 -0.19 -1.45
CA ARG A 81 -4.19 -0.27 0.00
C ARG A 81 -4.75 1.06 0.50
N VAL A 82 -5.95 1.01 1.05
CA VAL A 82 -6.62 2.16 1.67
C VAL A 82 -6.26 2.21 3.15
N ASN A 83 -5.90 3.39 3.63
CA ASN A 83 -5.56 3.65 5.02
C ASN A 83 -6.77 4.22 5.78
N PRO A 84 -6.88 4.03 7.11
CA PRO A 84 -8.00 4.55 7.91
C PRO A 84 -8.23 6.06 7.81
N GLY A 85 -7.20 6.83 7.43
CA GLY A 85 -7.27 8.28 7.27
C GLY A 85 -7.58 8.76 5.85
N ASP A 86 -7.74 7.85 4.88
CA ASP A 86 -8.06 8.22 3.51
C ASP A 86 -9.50 8.79 3.43
N PRO A 87 -9.73 9.83 2.63
CA PRO A 87 -11.02 10.49 2.56
C PRO A 87 -12.07 9.62 1.86
N TRP A 88 -13.33 9.80 2.27
CA TRP A 88 -14.46 9.27 1.52
C TRP A 88 -14.66 10.10 0.25
N ARG A 89 -14.71 9.42 -0.90
CA ARG A 89 -14.93 10.00 -2.21
C ARG A 89 -16.20 9.41 -2.80
N GLN A 90 -16.99 10.27 -3.43
CA GLN A 90 -18.14 9.87 -4.20
C GLN A 90 -17.69 9.08 -5.42
N THR A 91 -18.45 8.06 -5.78
CA THR A 91 -18.17 7.21 -6.95
C THR A 91 -19.32 7.30 -7.96
N PHE A 92 -18.98 7.17 -9.23
CA PHE A 92 -19.91 7.27 -10.34
C PHE A 92 -19.79 6.03 -11.24
N PHE A 93 -20.87 5.67 -11.92
CA PHE A 93 -20.75 4.79 -13.07
C PHE A 93 -19.86 5.44 -14.13
N PRO A 94 -18.98 4.70 -14.81
CA PRO A 94 -18.21 5.21 -15.92
C PRO A 94 -19.13 5.54 -17.11
N GLY A 95 -18.71 6.44 -17.99
CA GLY A 95 -19.30 6.56 -19.33
C GLY A 95 -19.12 5.25 -20.12
N PHE A 96 -20.17 4.80 -20.83
CA PHE A 96 -20.24 3.45 -21.43
C PHE A 96 -20.62 3.43 -22.92
N ASP A 97 -20.31 4.48 -23.69
CA ASP A 97 -20.48 4.47 -25.14
C ASP A 97 -19.17 4.77 -25.88
N THR A 98 -19.13 4.48 -27.18
CA THR A 98 -17.92 4.65 -28.02
C THR A 98 -17.48 6.10 -28.17
N GLN A 99 -18.26 7.06 -27.66
CA GLN A 99 -17.99 8.49 -27.76
C GLN A 99 -17.63 9.13 -26.42
N ARG A 100 -17.71 8.38 -25.31
CA ARG A 100 -17.46 8.90 -23.96
C ARG A 100 -16.25 8.23 -23.32
N ARG A 101 -15.56 9.03 -22.52
CA ARG A 101 -14.56 8.58 -21.56
C ARG A 101 -15.26 8.02 -20.32
N ARG A 102 -14.53 7.26 -19.51
CA ARG A 102 -15.09 6.76 -18.25
C ARG A 102 -15.42 7.91 -17.32
N SER A 103 -14.59 8.95 -17.30
CA SER A 103 -14.80 10.17 -16.49
C SER A 103 -16.03 10.98 -16.86
N ASP A 104 -16.68 10.70 -17.99
CA ASP A 104 -17.85 11.44 -18.44
C ASP A 104 -19.15 10.95 -17.78
N GLY A 105 -19.07 9.89 -16.96
CA GLY A 105 -20.20 9.38 -16.20
C GLY A 105 -20.62 10.33 -15.09
N THR A 106 -21.93 10.54 -14.93
CA THR A 106 -22.50 11.48 -13.95
C THR A 106 -23.51 10.84 -13.01
N THR A 107 -23.85 9.57 -13.23
CA THR A 107 -24.75 8.80 -12.36
C THR A 107 -23.96 8.20 -11.22
N GLU A 108 -24.38 8.43 -9.99
CA GLU A 108 -23.76 7.83 -8.80
C GLU A 108 -23.73 6.30 -8.91
N SER A 109 -22.61 5.69 -8.52
CA SER A 109 -22.48 4.24 -8.53
C SER A 109 -23.32 3.61 -7.40
N TRP A 110 -23.65 2.33 -7.52
CA TRP A 110 -24.33 1.59 -6.46
C TRP A 110 -23.44 1.34 -5.23
N ILE A 111 -22.12 1.46 -5.37
CA ILE A 111 -21.18 1.40 -4.25
C ILE A 111 -21.21 2.73 -3.46
N GLY A 112 -21.62 3.84 -4.08
CA GLY A 112 -21.84 5.11 -3.40
C GLY A 112 -20.55 5.82 -3.00
N TRP A 113 -20.25 5.87 -1.71
CA TRP A 113 -19.03 6.49 -1.19
C TRP A 113 -18.01 5.42 -0.83
N THR A 114 -16.75 5.63 -1.18
CA THR A 114 -15.64 4.72 -0.86
C THR A 114 -14.45 5.51 -0.34
N GLN A 115 -13.69 4.96 0.61
CA GLN A 115 -12.42 5.56 1.00
C GLN A 115 -11.37 5.35 -0.08
N ILE A 116 -10.77 6.44 -0.53
CA ILE A 116 -9.82 6.44 -1.65
C ILE A 116 -8.65 7.36 -1.27
N PRO A 117 -7.39 6.91 -1.36
CA PRO A 117 -6.24 7.78 -1.15
C PRO A 117 -6.28 8.92 -2.16
N ASP A 118 -6.13 10.18 -1.73
CA ASP A 118 -6.17 11.30 -2.68
C ASP A 118 -5.08 11.23 -3.74
N SER A 119 -3.94 10.64 -3.42
CA SER A 119 -2.86 10.41 -4.39
C SER A 119 -3.17 9.37 -5.47
N LEU A 120 -4.27 8.60 -5.36
CA LEU A 120 -4.63 7.60 -6.34
C LEU A 120 -5.09 8.25 -7.65
N ILE A 121 -4.31 8.03 -8.70
CA ILE A 121 -4.64 8.38 -10.08
C ILE A 121 -4.67 7.10 -10.89
N ILE A 122 -5.81 6.85 -11.56
CA ILE A 122 -5.98 5.76 -12.51
C ILE A 122 -6.32 6.42 -13.85
N PRO A 123 -5.47 6.29 -14.88
CA PRO A 123 -5.71 6.95 -16.16
C PRO A 123 -7.04 6.55 -16.79
N ASP A 124 -7.67 7.49 -17.51
CA ASP A 124 -8.79 7.15 -18.38
C ASP A 124 -8.33 6.41 -19.63
N VAL A 125 -9.33 5.94 -20.39
CA VAL A 125 -9.19 5.52 -21.78
C VAL A 125 -8.40 6.55 -22.58
N GLN A 126 -7.44 6.07 -23.37
CA GLN A 126 -6.59 6.88 -24.22
C GLN A 126 -7.05 6.81 -25.68
N GLY A 127 -6.57 7.75 -26.50
CA GLY A 127 -6.85 7.81 -27.93
C GLY A 127 -8.03 8.70 -28.31
N THR A 128 -8.47 8.60 -29.57
CA THR A 128 -9.64 9.31 -30.11
C THR A 128 -10.80 8.34 -30.29
N PRO A 129 -12.06 8.76 -30.07
CA PRO A 129 -13.23 7.96 -30.42
C PRO A 129 -13.15 7.49 -31.88
N GLY A 130 -13.06 6.18 -32.09
CA GLY A 130 -13.05 5.56 -33.42
C GLY A 130 -14.27 4.71 -33.69
N GLN A 131 -14.29 4.02 -34.84
CA GLN A 131 -15.35 3.06 -35.20
C GLN A 131 -15.54 1.96 -34.14
N PHE A 132 -14.50 1.68 -33.34
CA PHE A 132 -14.50 0.70 -32.24
C PHE A 132 -14.43 1.34 -30.83
N GLY A 133 -14.58 2.66 -30.71
CA GLY A 133 -14.45 3.39 -29.44
C GLY A 133 -13.01 3.80 -29.10
N TYR A 134 -12.79 4.25 -27.86
CA TYR A 134 -11.46 4.48 -27.29
C TYR A 134 -10.71 3.15 -27.07
N GLU A 135 -9.37 3.18 -26.94
CA GLU A 135 -8.65 2.06 -26.34
C GLU A 135 -9.20 1.88 -24.92
N ALA A 136 -9.84 0.73 -24.67
CA ALA A 136 -10.61 0.50 -23.46
C ALA A 136 -9.93 -0.55 -22.56
N PRO A 137 -8.68 -0.33 -22.11
CA PRO A 137 -8.06 -1.28 -21.18
C PRO A 137 -8.89 -1.29 -19.92
N ASN A 138 -9.32 -2.46 -19.44
CA ASN A 138 -10.28 -2.57 -18.35
C ASN A 138 -9.87 -1.76 -17.12
N ALA A 139 -8.57 -1.57 -16.89
CA ALA A 139 -8.03 -0.83 -15.75
C ALA A 139 -8.70 -1.32 -14.46
N CYS A 140 -8.66 -2.64 -14.28
CA CYS A 140 -9.24 -3.32 -13.14
C CYS A 140 -8.56 -2.78 -11.88
N SER A 141 -9.35 -2.56 -10.83
CA SER A 141 -8.79 -2.14 -9.55
C SER A 141 -9.39 -2.91 -8.39
N ALA A 142 -8.59 -3.10 -7.36
CA ALA A 142 -9.00 -3.70 -6.10
C ALA A 142 -8.46 -2.84 -4.95
N LEU A 143 -9.38 -2.32 -4.13
CA LEU A 143 -9.08 -1.49 -2.97
C LEU A 143 -9.25 -2.32 -1.71
N LEU A 144 -8.14 -2.66 -1.06
CA LEU A 144 -8.14 -3.22 0.30
C LEU A 144 -8.54 -2.12 1.27
N GLN A 145 -9.71 -2.28 1.88
CA GLN A 145 -10.27 -1.34 2.83
C GLN A 145 -9.45 -1.31 4.13
N PRO A 146 -9.59 -0.26 4.96
CA PRO A 146 -8.78 -0.10 6.16
C PRO A 146 -8.92 -1.19 7.22
N ASP A 147 -10.00 -1.98 7.17
CA ASP A 147 -10.17 -3.13 8.04
C ASP A 147 -9.13 -4.24 7.76
N GLY A 148 -8.43 -4.19 6.62
CA GLY A 148 -7.42 -5.14 6.21
C GLY A 148 -7.99 -6.47 5.68
N TYR A 149 -9.30 -6.55 5.45
CA TYR A 149 -9.98 -7.78 5.02
C TYR A 149 -10.96 -7.56 3.86
N SER A 150 -11.67 -6.43 3.85
CA SER A 150 -12.66 -6.13 2.82
C SER A 150 -12.00 -5.61 1.56
N LEU A 151 -12.43 -6.12 0.41
CA LEU A 151 -12.00 -5.65 -0.92
C LEU A 151 -13.19 -5.03 -1.64
N ILE A 152 -12.97 -3.86 -2.23
CA ILE A 152 -13.88 -3.29 -3.22
C ILE A 152 -13.18 -3.43 -4.58
N GLN A 153 -13.82 -4.14 -5.50
CA GLN A 153 -13.30 -4.35 -6.84
C GLN A 153 -14.09 -3.52 -7.84
N TRP A 154 -13.40 -3.03 -8.86
CA TRP A 154 -13.98 -2.20 -9.90
C TRP A 154 -13.46 -2.65 -11.26
N GLN A 155 -14.36 -2.74 -12.23
CA GLN A 155 -13.99 -2.92 -13.62
C GLN A 155 -15.09 -2.37 -14.55
N PRO A 156 -14.80 -1.36 -15.38
CA PRO A 156 -13.54 -0.63 -15.49
C PRO A 156 -13.38 0.46 -14.44
N THR A 157 -12.16 1.00 -14.28
CA THR A 157 -11.91 2.10 -13.33
C THR A 157 -11.17 3.29 -13.95
N THR A 158 -11.49 4.51 -13.52
CA THR A 158 -10.65 5.70 -13.74
C THR A 158 -10.75 6.68 -12.56
N ARG A 159 -9.71 7.49 -12.39
CA ARG A 159 -9.65 8.63 -11.48
C ARG A 159 -8.59 9.62 -11.95
N LEU A 160 -9.02 10.80 -12.37
CA LEU A 160 -8.17 11.72 -13.14
C LEU A 160 -7.36 12.72 -12.31
N ALA A 161 -7.79 12.99 -11.09
CA ALA A 161 -7.19 14.04 -10.29
C ALA A 161 -7.36 13.74 -8.81
N SER A 162 -6.35 14.16 -8.03
CA SER A 162 -6.45 14.76 -6.69
C SER A 162 -7.54 14.19 -5.81
N ASP A 163 -8.14 15.04 -5.01
CA ASP A 163 -9.47 14.94 -4.38
C ASP A 163 -10.68 14.56 -5.27
N GLY A 164 -10.50 14.15 -6.54
CA GLY A 164 -11.57 13.90 -7.48
C GLY A 164 -12.36 12.61 -7.19
N PRO A 165 -13.52 12.44 -7.85
CA PRO A 165 -14.30 11.21 -7.71
C PRO A 165 -13.65 10.05 -8.45
N LEU A 166 -14.16 8.85 -8.21
CA LEU A 166 -13.77 7.63 -8.91
C LEU A 166 -14.93 7.15 -9.79
N TRP A 167 -14.63 6.72 -11.01
CA TRP A 167 -15.62 6.13 -11.91
C TRP A 167 -15.36 4.64 -12.06
N GLY A 168 -16.36 3.82 -11.76
CA GLY A 168 -16.31 2.37 -11.91
C GLY A 168 -17.61 1.68 -11.48
N TYR A 169 -17.68 0.36 -11.72
CA TYR A 169 -18.71 -0.55 -11.19
C TYR A 169 -18.15 -1.94 -10.90
#